data_AF-A0A7V5V3J2-F1
#
_entry.id   AF-A0A7V5V3J2-F1
#
_cell.length_a   1.000
_cell.length_b   1.000
_cell.length_c   1.000
_cell.angle_alpha   90.00
_cell.angle_beta   90.00
_cell.angle_gamma   90.00
#
_symmetry.space_group_name_H-M   'P 1'
#
loop_
_entity.id
_entity.type
_entity.pdbx_description
1 polymer ?
#
loop_
_entity_poly.entity_id
_entity_poly.type
_entity_poly.pdbx_seq_one_letter_code
_entity_poly.pdbx_strand_id
1 'polypeptide(L)'
;CASQRDWLKKDLDKVDKNTPVVLLSHSPIQKIYKGWNFWTEDAEEIHKLLKPFKKATVLYGHVHQIQYNQIDNISFHSVMATAWPWPYPESYIQKESHMPKLTIQMNRADPFFERDATGWQFIDVHSGNVNLEYALANNDNRKIIFDEEKGHPIDAQFQNKKTLPQKHY
;
A
#
# COMPACT_ATOMS: atom_id res chain seq x y z
N CYS A 1 -16.90 -7.88 -9.48
CA CYS A 1 -18.31 -8.37 -9.61
C CYS A 1 -18.45 -9.74 -8.93
N ALA A 2 -19.68 -10.24 -8.71
CA ALA A 2 -19.90 -11.50 -8.00
C ALA A 2 -19.17 -12.70 -8.65
N SER A 3 -19.20 -12.79 -9.97
CA SER A 3 -18.52 -13.85 -10.72
C SER A 3 -16.99 -13.85 -10.53
N GLN A 4 -16.35 -12.68 -10.43
CA GLN A 4 -14.92 -12.58 -10.14
C GLN A 4 -14.58 -13.04 -8.72
N ARG A 5 -15.44 -12.76 -7.73
CA ARG A 5 -15.24 -13.23 -6.36
C ARG A 5 -15.44 -14.73 -6.24
N ASP A 6 -16.43 -15.29 -6.94
CA ASP A 6 -16.65 -16.73 -7.00
C ASP A 6 -15.48 -17.45 -7.65
N TRP A 7 -14.91 -16.88 -8.72
CA TRP A 7 -13.69 -17.37 -9.33
C TRP A 7 -12.52 -17.32 -8.35
N LEU A 8 -12.29 -16.18 -7.70
CA LEU A 8 -11.20 -16.01 -6.74
C LEU A 8 -11.32 -17.02 -5.58
N LYS A 9 -12.53 -17.20 -5.04
CA LYS A 9 -12.79 -18.20 -4.00
C LYS A 9 -12.41 -19.60 -4.48
N LYS A 10 -12.90 -20.02 -5.65
CA LYS A 10 -12.61 -21.35 -6.21
C LYS A 10 -11.12 -21.55 -6.47
N ASP A 11 -10.39 -20.49 -6.79
CA ASP A 11 -8.95 -20.58 -7.00
C ASP A 11 -8.18 -20.70 -5.69
N LEU A 12 -8.52 -19.86 -4.70
CA LEU A 12 -7.94 -19.91 -3.35
C LEU A 12 -8.27 -21.22 -2.61
N ASP A 13 -9.39 -21.87 -2.90
CA ASP A 13 -9.78 -23.17 -2.32
C ASP A 13 -8.80 -24.30 -2.69
N LYS A 14 -8.02 -24.14 -3.77
CA LYS A 14 -7.00 -25.11 -4.19
C LYS A 14 -5.66 -24.95 -3.46
N VAL A 15 -5.47 -23.84 -2.74
CA VAL A 15 -4.20 -23.49 -2.10
C VAL A 15 -4.26 -23.81 -0.61
N ASP A 16 -3.23 -24.52 -0.12
CA ASP A 16 -3.09 -24.82 1.31
C ASP A 16 -3.01 -23.53 2.14
N LYS A 17 -3.71 -23.48 3.27
CA LYS A 17 -3.83 -22.25 4.08
C LYS A 17 -2.55 -21.86 4.81
N ASN A 18 -1.54 -22.73 4.85
CA ASN A 18 -0.20 -22.41 5.32
C ASN A 18 0.69 -21.80 4.22
N THR A 19 0.28 -21.89 2.94
CA THR A 19 1.01 -21.27 1.83
C THR A 19 0.77 -19.76 1.84
N PRO A 20 1.80 -18.92 1.94
CA PRO A 20 1.64 -17.47 1.82
C PRO A 20 1.07 -17.10 0.45
N VAL A 21 0.08 -16.22 0.42
CA VAL A 21 -0.56 -15.77 -0.82
C VAL A 21 -0.33 -14.28 -1.07
N VAL A 22 -0.07 -13.93 -2.33
CA VAL A 22 0.08 -12.54 -2.78
C VAL A 22 -1.00 -12.24 -3.82
N LEU A 23 -1.93 -11.35 -3.49
CA LEU A 23 -2.96 -10.84 -4.39
C LEU A 23 -2.47 -9.54 -5.03
N LEU A 24 -2.44 -9.51 -6.36
CA LEU A 24 -2.14 -8.30 -7.13
C LEU A 24 -3.45 -7.65 -7.59
N SER A 25 -3.59 -6.35 -7.38
CA SER A 25 -4.74 -5.58 -7.87
C SER A 25 -4.32 -4.22 -8.42
N HIS A 26 -5.13 -3.63 -9.31
CA HIS A 26 -4.91 -2.25 -9.71
C HIS A 26 -5.40 -1.30 -8.61
N SER A 27 -6.71 -1.33 -8.34
CA SER A 27 -7.32 -0.56 -7.27
C SER A 27 -6.95 -1.12 -5.89
N PRO A 28 -6.90 -0.27 -4.85
CA PRO A 28 -6.71 -0.75 -3.50
C PRO A 28 -7.87 -1.66 -3.10
N ILE A 29 -7.57 -2.86 -2.59
CA ILE A 29 -8.56 -3.69 -1.90
C ILE A 29 -8.73 -3.16 -0.47
N GLN A 30 -8.95 -1.85 -0.36
CA GLN A 30 -9.11 -1.10 0.88
C GLN A 30 -10.00 0.10 0.58
N LYS A 31 -10.44 0.72 1.68
CA LYS A 31 -11.40 1.81 1.68
C LYS A 31 -10.71 3.09 2.16
N ILE A 32 -9.82 3.63 1.33
CA ILE A 32 -8.88 4.71 1.72
C ILE A 32 -9.52 6.08 1.56
N TYR A 33 -9.94 6.43 0.35
CA TYR A 33 -10.55 7.73 0.07
C TYR A 33 -11.50 7.67 -1.13
N LYS A 34 -12.80 7.71 -0.84
CA LYS A 34 -13.86 7.58 -1.86
C LYS A 34 -13.86 8.73 -2.87
N GLY A 35 -13.49 9.94 -2.46
CA GLY A 35 -13.49 11.12 -3.32
C GLY A 35 -12.56 11.02 -4.54
N TRP A 36 -11.53 10.19 -4.47
CA TRP A 36 -10.60 9.91 -5.58
C TRP A 36 -10.70 8.48 -6.09
N ASN A 37 -11.74 7.75 -5.70
CA ASN A 37 -11.92 6.36 -6.06
C ASN A 37 -10.78 5.44 -5.57
N PHE A 38 -10.08 5.83 -4.50
CA PHE A 38 -9.10 4.98 -3.79
C PHE A 38 -9.84 4.02 -2.88
N TRP A 39 -10.71 3.22 -3.49
CA TRP A 39 -11.72 2.44 -2.82
C TRP A 39 -12.15 1.27 -3.70
N THR A 40 -12.36 0.10 -3.08
CA THR A 40 -13.08 -1.02 -3.70
C THR A 40 -14.32 -1.31 -2.86
N GLU A 41 -15.50 -1.29 -3.48
CA GLU A 41 -16.79 -1.39 -2.78
C GLU A 41 -16.93 -2.69 -1.97
N ASP A 42 -16.49 -3.79 -2.57
CA ASP A 42 -16.53 -5.15 -2.06
C ASP A 42 -15.18 -5.61 -1.48
N ALA A 43 -14.33 -4.69 -1.03
CA ALA A 43 -13.01 -5.00 -0.45
C ALA A 43 -13.10 -6.00 0.71
N GLU A 44 -14.08 -5.84 1.60
CA GLU A 44 -14.26 -6.71 2.77
C GLU A 44 -14.65 -8.14 2.38
N GLU A 45 -15.37 -8.33 1.27
CA GLU A 45 -15.66 -9.67 0.78
C GLU A 45 -14.39 -10.37 0.30
N ILE A 46 -13.46 -9.62 -0.30
CA ILE A 46 -12.14 -10.15 -0.68
C ILE A 46 -11.30 -10.42 0.58
N HIS A 47 -11.35 -9.56 1.60
CA HIS A 47 -10.66 -9.81 2.87
C HIS A 47 -11.14 -11.11 3.53
N LYS A 48 -12.45 -11.38 3.53
CA LYS A 48 -13.01 -12.64 4.05
C LYS A 48 -12.45 -13.87 3.32
N LEU A 49 -12.19 -13.78 2.01
CA LEU A 49 -11.58 -14.87 1.23
C LEU A 49 -10.11 -15.10 1.58
N LEU A 50 -9.39 -14.05 1.99
CA LEU A 50 -7.97 -14.12 2.37
C LEU A 50 -7.76 -14.46 3.85
N LYS A 51 -8.74 -14.18 4.71
CA LYS A 51 -8.68 -14.42 6.17
C LYS A 51 -8.28 -15.84 6.59
N PRO A 52 -8.66 -16.93 5.88
CA PRO A 52 -8.27 -18.28 6.26
C PRO A 52 -6.78 -18.59 6.13
N PHE A 53 -6.02 -17.81 5.34
CA PHE A 53 -4.59 -18.04 5.13
C PHE A 53 -3.76 -17.54 6.32
N LYS A 54 -2.67 -18.22 6.65
CA LYS A 54 -1.77 -17.76 7.72
C LYS A 54 -1.12 -16.41 7.41
N LYS A 55 -0.73 -16.21 6.16
CA LYS A 55 -0.12 -14.97 5.66
C LYS A 55 -0.74 -14.63 4.30
N ALA A 56 -1.27 -13.42 4.19
CA ALA A 56 -1.76 -12.89 2.93
C ALA A 56 -1.17 -11.49 2.69
N THR A 57 -0.88 -11.16 1.45
CA THR A 57 -0.44 -9.83 1.06
C THR A 57 -1.23 -9.33 -0.12
N VAL A 58 -1.63 -8.06 -0.09
CA VAL A 58 -2.22 -7.36 -1.23
C VAL A 58 -1.24 -6.30 -1.72
N LEU A 59 -0.83 -6.41 -2.97
CA LEU A 59 -0.04 -5.41 -3.67
C LEU A 59 -0.93 -4.68 -4.67
N TYR A 60 -1.00 -3.35 -4.56
CA TYR A 60 -1.91 -2.54 -5.37
C TYR A 60 -1.30 -1.27 -5.93
N GLY A 61 -1.82 -0.79 -7.05
CA GLY A 61 -1.42 0.48 -7.67
C GLY A 61 -2.42 1.60 -7.37
N HIS A 62 -2.77 2.36 -8.40
CA HIS A 62 -3.85 3.37 -8.44
C HIS A 62 -3.67 4.62 -7.55
N VAL A 63 -3.07 4.49 -6.37
CA VAL A 63 -2.95 5.58 -5.38
C VAL A 63 -1.73 6.47 -5.59
N HIS A 64 -0.72 6.01 -6.34
CA HIS A 64 0.48 6.77 -6.73
C HIS A 64 1.30 7.32 -5.54
N GLN A 65 1.17 6.66 -4.39
CA GLN A 65 1.77 7.04 -3.12
C GLN A 65 2.31 5.79 -2.47
N ILE A 66 3.38 5.89 -1.68
CA ILE A 66 3.77 4.81 -0.78
C ILE A 66 2.75 4.74 0.35
N GLN A 67 2.13 3.57 0.48
CA GLN A 67 1.14 3.23 1.48
C GLN A 67 1.37 1.79 1.92
N TYR A 68 1.26 1.56 3.21
CA TYR A 68 1.33 0.23 3.79
C TYR A 68 0.40 0.14 5.00
N ASN A 69 -0.19 -1.04 5.18
CA ASN A 69 -1.13 -1.31 6.25
C ASN A 69 -1.11 -2.78 6.68
N GLN A 70 -1.73 -3.07 7.82
CA GLN A 70 -2.04 -4.41 8.27
C GLN A 70 -3.50 -4.48 8.71
N ILE A 71 -4.24 -5.48 8.25
CA ILE A 71 -5.58 -5.83 8.77
C ILE A 71 -5.60 -7.33 9.00
N ASP A 72 -5.81 -7.76 10.24
CA ASP A 72 -5.72 -9.17 10.64
C ASP A 72 -4.44 -9.84 10.10
N ASN A 73 -4.57 -10.87 9.27
CA ASN A 73 -3.50 -11.63 8.64
C ASN A 73 -3.03 -11.06 7.28
N ILE A 74 -3.56 -9.91 6.87
CA ILE A 74 -3.37 -9.33 5.54
C ILE A 74 -2.49 -8.08 5.62
N SER A 75 -1.33 -8.12 4.98
CA SER A 75 -0.49 -6.95 4.74
C SER A 75 -0.87 -6.29 3.42
N PHE A 76 -0.88 -4.96 3.40
CA PHE A 76 -1.22 -4.18 2.22
C PHE A 76 -0.04 -3.31 1.85
N HIS A 77 0.34 -3.28 0.58
CA HIS A 77 1.37 -2.37 0.09
C HIS A 77 0.97 -1.78 -1.26
N SER A 78 1.12 -0.47 -1.39
CA SER A 78 1.00 0.16 -2.69
C SER A 78 2.33 0.12 -3.45
N VAL A 79 2.24 0.10 -4.78
CA VAL A 79 3.37 0.26 -5.68
C VAL A 79 3.47 1.69 -6.19
N MET A 80 4.69 2.15 -6.46
CA MET A 80 4.90 3.50 -6.98
C MET A 80 4.41 3.64 -8.42
N ALA A 81 3.94 4.84 -8.72
CA ALA A 81 3.62 5.23 -10.07
C ALA A 81 4.89 5.67 -10.81
N THR A 82 4.94 5.34 -12.09
CA THR A 82 6.02 5.78 -12.99
C THR A 82 5.76 7.19 -13.55
N ALA A 83 4.53 7.71 -13.42
CA ALA A 83 4.12 9.05 -13.84
C ALA A 83 2.93 9.56 -13.00
N TRP A 84 2.70 10.88 -13.04
CA TRP A 84 1.51 11.56 -12.51
C TRP A 84 1.28 11.35 -11.01
N PRO A 85 2.17 11.85 -10.13
CA PRO A 85 2.01 11.62 -8.70
C PRO A 85 0.74 12.27 -8.13
N TRP A 86 0.08 11.56 -7.22
CA TRP A 86 -1.01 12.13 -6.43
C TRP A 86 -0.49 12.64 -5.09
N PRO A 87 -0.97 13.79 -4.60
CA PRO A 87 -0.75 14.17 -3.20
C PRO A 87 -1.49 13.20 -2.27
N TYR A 88 -1.05 13.06 -1.02
CA TYR A 88 -1.80 12.27 -0.03
C TYR A 88 -3.17 12.93 0.23
N PRO A 89 -4.28 12.17 0.36
CA PRO A 89 -5.61 12.74 0.56
C PRO A 89 -5.68 13.76 1.72
N GLU A 90 -5.00 13.45 2.84
CA GLU A 90 -4.92 14.33 4.02
C GLU A 90 -4.27 15.69 3.72
N SER A 91 -3.36 15.75 2.75
CA SER A 91 -2.68 16.99 2.36
C SER A 91 -3.52 17.88 1.43
N TYR A 92 -4.58 17.33 0.82
CA TYR A 92 -5.38 18.04 -0.19
C TYR A 92 -6.73 18.53 0.32
N ILE A 93 -7.41 17.81 1.23
CA ILE A 93 -8.79 18.16 1.65
C ILE A 93 -9.01 17.91 3.15
N GLN A 94 -9.72 18.82 3.82
CA GLN A 94 -10.25 18.62 5.20
C GLN A 94 -11.43 17.64 5.27
N LYS A 95 -11.56 16.72 4.31
CA LYS A 95 -12.59 15.68 4.31
C LYS A 95 -12.03 14.42 4.98
N GLU A 96 -12.94 13.64 5.54
CA GLU A 96 -12.59 12.37 6.17
C GLU A 96 -11.80 11.48 5.20
N SER A 97 -10.63 11.04 5.66
CA SER A 97 -9.75 10.11 4.95
C SER A 97 -9.44 8.94 5.87
N HIS A 98 -9.40 7.73 5.31
CA HIS A 98 -9.02 6.51 6.02
C HIS A 98 -7.64 6.04 5.55
N MET A 99 -6.72 7.00 5.36
CA MET A 99 -5.32 6.68 5.10
C MET A 99 -4.79 5.69 6.16
N PRO A 100 -4.04 4.66 5.75
CA PRO A 100 -3.46 3.73 6.70
C PRO A 100 -2.60 4.43 7.75
N LYS A 101 -2.96 4.29 9.03
CA LYS A 101 -2.26 4.95 10.14
C LYS A 101 -0.79 4.57 10.25
N LEU A 102 -0.41 3.39 9.74
CA LEU A 102 0.98 2.93 9.72
C LEU A 102 1.82 3.70 8.70
N THR A 103 1.20 4.24 7.65
CA THR A 103 1.89 4.88 6.53
C THR A 103 2.54 6.19 6.96
N ILE A 104 3.85 6.27 6.76
CA ILE A 104 4.59 7.52 6.83
C ILE A 104 4.60 8.14 5.44
N GLN A 105 4.02 9.33 5.33
CA GLN A 105 3.94 10.05 4.07
C GLN A 105 5.33 10.41 3.55
N MET A 106 5.50 10.31 2.24
CA MET A 106 6.69 10.82 1.58
C MET A 106 6.85 12.31 1.86
N ASN A 107 8.09 12.74 2.11
CA ASN A 107 8.38 14.15 2.20
C ASN A 107 8.33 14.76 0.80
N ARG A 108 7.34 15.63 0.57
CA ARG A 108 7.16 16.37 -0.67
C ARG A 108 7.16 17.86 -0.35
N ALA A 109 8.33 18.49 -0.46
CA ALA A 109 8.47 19.91 -0.20
C ALA A 109 7.78 20.76 -1.29
N ASP A 110 7.78 20.27 -2.53
CA ASP A 110 7.09 20.87 -3.67
C ASP A 110 6.13 19.86 -4.30
N PRO A 111 4.80 19.98 -4.08
CA PRO A 111 3.83 19.05 -4.63
C PRO A 111 3.74 19.08 -6.17
N PHE A 112 4.23 20.14 -6.83
CA PHE A 112 4.27 20.27 -8.29
C PHE A 112 5.52 19.64 -8.91
N PHE A 113 6.53 19.27 -8.11
CA PHE A 113 7.72 18.61 -8.64
C PHE A 113 7.44 17.12 -8.87
N GLU A 114 6.90 16.76 -10.03
CA GLU A 114 6.36 15.42 -10.28
C GLU A 114 7.36 14.25 -10.07
N ARG A 115 8.66 14.50 -10.24
CA ARG A 115 9.70 13.48 -10.10
C ARG A 115 10.03 13.12 -8.64
N ASP A 116 9.62 13.93 -7.67
CA ASP A 116 9.83 13.63 -6.25
C ASP A 116 8.82 12.61 -5.67
N ALA A 117 7.84 12.19 -6.48
CA ALA A 117 6.82 11.21 -6.12
C ALA A 117 6.53 10.19 -7.23
N THR A 118 7.54 9.92 -8.07
CA THR A 118 7.51 8.84 -9.05
C THR A 118 8.71 7.91 -8.87
N GLY A 119 8.56 6.66 -9.28
CA GLY A 119 9.58 5.64 -9.11
C GLY A 119 9.08 4.24 -9.41
N TRP A 120 9.81 3.26 -8.90
CA TRP A 120 9.51 1.84 -9.00
C TRP A 120 10.11 1.13 -7.78
N GLN A 121 9.89 -0.17 -7.61
CA GLN A 121 10.42 -0.89 -6.45
C GLN A 121 10.74 -2.35 -6.75
N PHE A 122 11.71 -2.89 -6.02
CA PHE A 122 11.89 -4.33 -5.86
C PHE A 122 10.96 -4.85 -4.77
N ILE A 123 10.45 -6.07 -4.97
CA ILE A 123 9.51 -6.74 -4.06
C ILE A 123 10.11 -8.09 -3.70
N ASP A 124 10.55 -8.24 -2.46
CA ASP A 124 11.05 -9.49 -1.90
C ASP A 124 9.91 -10.22 -1.19
N VAL A 125 9.69 -11.49 -1.56
CA VAL A 125 8.62 -12.35 -1.06
C VAL A 125 9.18 -13.64 -0.41
N HIS A 126 10.51 -13.74 -0.24
CA HIS A 126 11.18 -14.99 0.11
C HIS A 126 10.74 -15.57 1.45
N SER A 127 10.47 -14.72 2.45
CA SER A 127 10.08 -15.14 3.81
C SER A 127 8.59 -15.48 3.96
N GLY A 128 7.80 -15.32 2.89
CA GLY A 128 6.34 -15.35 2.94
C GLY A 128 5.69 -14.08 3.49
N ASN A 129 6.47 -13.15 4.03
CA ASN A 129 6.10 -11.74 4.16
C ASN A 129 6.68 -10.95 2.99
N VAL A 130 6.24 -9.70 2.83
CA VAL A 130 6.71 -8.86 1.72
C VAL A 130 7.51 -7.66 2.22
N ASN A 131 8.72 -7.51 1.67
CA ASN A 131 9.56 -6.34 1.83
C ASN A 131 9.65 -5.59 0.51
N LEU A 132 9.59 -4.25 0.55
CA LEU A 132 9.64 -3.40 -0.63
C LEU A 132 10.79 -2.41 -0.53
N GLU A 133 11.57 -2.31 -1.59
CA GLU A 133 12.65 -1.34 -1.75
C GLU A 133 12.31 -0.41 -2.91
N TYR A 134 11.81 0.78 -2.58
CA TYR A 134 11.40 1.80 -3.52
C TYR A 134 12.59 2.63 -3.99
N ALA A 135 12.81 2.60 -5.30
CA ALA A 135 13.72 3.47 -6.03
C ALA A 135 12.94 4.69 -6.55
N LEU A 136 13.17 5.84 -5.92
CA LEU A 136 12.51 7.10 -6.26
C LEU A 136 13.45 7.95 -7.13
N ALA A 137 12.88 8.67 -8.11
CA ALA A 137 13.70 9.40 -9.08
C ALA A 137 14.40 10.63 -8.48
N ASN A 138 13.64 11.47 -7.75
CA ASN A 138 14.14 12.72 -7.17
C ASN A 138 13.73 12.88 -5.69
N ASN A 139 13.67 11.76 -4.97
CA ASN A 139 13.40 11.72 -3.52
C ASN A 139 14.23 10.59 -2.88
N ASP A 140 14.34 10.58 -1.56
CA ASP A 140 15.08 9.54 -0.86
C ASP A 140 14.34 8.21 -0.98
N ASN A 141 15.06 7.20 -1.50
CA ASN A 141 14.60 5.81 -1.56
C ASN A 141 14.00 5.35 -0.23
N ARG A 142 12.99 4.48 -0.31
CA ARG A 142 12.28 3.97 0.86
C ARG A 142 12.42 2.47 0.96
N LYS A 143 12.53 1.97 2.17
CA LYS A 143 12.48 0.55 2.46
C LYS A 143 11.38 0.25 3.46
N ILE A 144 10.38 -0.51 3.02
CA ILE A 144 9.29 -1.01 3.86
C ILE A 144 9.55 -2.49 4.13
N ILE A 145 9.64 -2.86 5.41
CA ILE A 145 9.88 -4.24 5.83
C ILE A 145 8.77 -4.73 6.73
N PHE A 146 8.51 -6.03 6.71
CA PHE A 146 7.65 -6.65 7.71
C PHE A 146 8.42 -6.85 9.02
N ASP A 147 7.95 -6.22 10.09
CA ASP A 147 8.50 -6.37 11.45
C ASP A 147 7.74 -7.50 12.16
N GLU A 148 8.40 -8.65 12.34
CA GLU A 148 7.80 -9.85 12.96
C GLU A 148 7.46 -9.63 14.45
N GLU A 149 8.18 -8.75 15.15
CA GLU A 149 7.90 -8.46 16.56
C GLU A 149 6.64 -7.60 16.69
N LYS A 150 6.45 -6.64 15.77
CA LYS A 150 5.26 -5.78 15.74
C LYS A 150 4.08 -6.42 14.99
N GLY A 151 4.34 -7.44 14.19
CA GLY A 151 3.33 -8.13 13.38
C GLY A 151 2.77 -7.30 12.23
N HIS A 152 3.49 -6.27 11.77
CA HIS A 152 3.03 -5.42 10.67
C HIS A 152 4.20 -4.78 9.89
N PRO A 153 3.94 -4.28 8.66
CA PRO A 153 4.92 -3.51 7.92
C PRO A 153 5.33 -2.20 8.60
N ILE A 154 6.60 -1.83 8.47
CA ILE A 154 7.15 -0.55 8.92
C ILE A 154 8.06 0.06 7.85
N ASP A 155 8.14 1.39 7.81
CA ASP A 155 9.23 2.09 7.13
C ASP A 155 10.51 1.92 7.96
N ALA A 156 11.56 1.33 7.39
CA ALA A 156 12.80 1.03 8.09
C ALA A 156 13.71 2.27 8.29
N GLN A 157 13.41 3.39 7.64
CA GLN A 157 14.32 4.55 7.51
C GLN A 157 13.73 5.86 8.05
N PHE A 158 12.42 6.08 7.94
CA PHE A 158 11.80 7.40 8.14
C PHE A 158 10.87 7.53 9.36
N GLN A 159 10.84 6.55 10.27
CA GLN A 159 10.00 6.56 11.48
C GLN A 159 10.05 7.86 12.29
N ASN A 160 11.19 8.56 12.29
CA ASN A 160 11.42 9.78 13.08
C ASN A 160 11.73 11.04 12.25
N LYS A 161 11.56 11.00 10.92
CA LYS A 161 11.98 12.09 10.03
C LYS A 161 10.78 12.72 9.33
N LYS A 162 10.30 13.86 9.84
CA LYS A 162 9.46 14.79 9.09
C LYS A 162 10.31 15.98 8.67
N THR A 163 10.51 16.15 7.37
CA THR A 163 11.04 17.41 6.85
C THR A 163 9.92 18.44 6.88
N LEU A 164 10.22 19.65 7.36
CA LEU A 164 9.26 20.74 7.36
C LEU A 164 9.00 21.20 5.90
N PRO A 165 7.77 21.61 5.56
CA PRO A 165 7.48 22.22 4.27
C PRO A 165 8.42 23.40 4.02
N GLN A 166 8.89 23.56 2.78
CA GLN A 166 9.70 24.71 2.41
C GLN A 166 8.89 26.00 2.62
N LYS A 167 9.50 26.97 3.32
CA LYS A 167 9.01 28.34 3.35
C LYS A 167 9.60 29.08 2.16
N HIS A 168 8.95 29.04 1.00
CA HIS A 168 9.24 29.99 -0.07
C HIS A 168 7.98 30.75 -0.48
N TYR A 169 8.20 32.04 -0.76
CA TYR A 169 7.26 33.16 -0.88
C TYR A 169 6.09 32.94 -1.84
#